data_AF-K9P8V1-F1
#
_entry.id   AF-K9P8V1-F1
#
_cell.length_a   1.000
_cell.length_b   1.000
_cell.length_c   1.000
_cell.angle_alpha   90.00
_cell.angle_beta   90.00
_cell.angle_gamma   90.00
#
_symmetry.space_group_name_H-M   'P 1'
#
loop_
_entity.id
_entity.type
_entity.pdbx_description
1 polymer ?
#
loop_
_entity_poly.entity_id
_entity_poly.type
_entity_poly.pdbx_seq_one_letter_code
_entity_poly.pdbx_strand_id
1 'polypeptide(L)'
;MNSHGQTLEQHDAQTEIEDTGFLIVVPTRNRSRTLTYTIESVITQDYQNFRLLILDNASSDATSSLCRDYTERDRRVTVLRSERGLTMTDNWERAIPTLLGTNQYVTFIGDDDGLLPGALQFAAQTLRLQPAAVLSWKKAEYCWPDVALPGMSGYLSFFLSSTIRRIPTQSFLMNIHDFSCGYDLGPSIYSAFVRADLICHVVKQDGARFFRSCSPDVYSAFVLSAYAKSILRCSFPLSINGASGASNGIAQTNEIKNEEASSFLSKNVFHPVIRHGEGGQQPITVTIAEADSLATAHDFHKEALGIYNINIDRLAEKILNDLSLISESSRRRRGLEHIYLRLSGKAEVPVCKGQLKCLSSGFARGVRLHEDGPEIVADLTTLGDSDVQTAGKYINSLLDLSRIEINILQDSESHSECVEPRVQNRRSSRFIGRLIRQTADALAKLLKKV
;
A
#
# COMPACT_ATOMS: atom_id res chain seq x y z
N MET A 1 11.23 -59.96 -1.62
CA MET A 1 11.98 -58.76 -2.06
C MET A 1 10.96 -57.80 -2.66
N ASN A 2 10.60 -56.77 -1.90
CA ASN A 2 9.64 -55.75 -2.33
C ASN A 2 10.36 -54.67 -3.15
N SER A 3 9.88 -54.41 -4.35
CA SER A 3 9.92 -53.12 -5.06
C SER A 3 8.97 -53.26 -6.26
N HIS A 4 8.48 -52.14 -6.81
CA HIS A 4 7.53 -52.02 -7.95
C HIS A 4 6.04 -51.82 -7.56
N GLY A 5 5.79 -50.82 -6.70
CA GLY A 5 4.45 -50.28 -6.45
C GLY A 5 4.39 -48.74 -6.54
N GLN A 6 5.23 -48.13 -7.37
CA GLN A 6 5.25 -46.69 -7.65
C GLN A 6 5.40 -46.52 -9.18
N THR A 7 4.32 -46.43 -9.97
CA THR A 7 4.53 -46.14 -11.41
C THR A 7 3.37 -45.61 -12.26
N LEU A 8 2.11 -45.47 -11.80
CA LEU A 8 1.03 -44.96 -12.68
C LEU A 8 0.23 -43.79 -12.07
N GLU A 9 -0.32 -43.95 -10.85
CA GLU A 9 -1.08 -42.85 -10.20
C GLU A 9 -0.21 -41.62 -9.86
N GLN A 10 1.06 -41.82 -9.53
CA GLN A 10 2.00 -40.70 -9.29
C GLN A 10 2.35 -39.97 -10.60
N HIS A 11 2.35 -40.66 -11.73
CA HIS A 11 2.66 -40.06 -13.03
C HIS A 11 1.48 -39.23 -13.54
N ASP A 12 0.24 -39.73 -13.41
CA ASP A 12 -0.97 -38.96 -13.76
C ASP A 12 -1.18 -37.76 -12.84
N ALA A 13 -0.93 -37.91 -11.53
CA ALA A 13 -0.98 -36.79 -10.60
C ALA A 13 0.10 -35.74 -10.85
N GLN A 14 1.30 -36.12 -11.28
CA GLN A 14 2.38 -35.18 -11.57
C GLN A 14 2.17 -34.44 -12.89
N THR A 15 1.67 -35.14 -13.92
CA THR A 15 1.32 -34.55 -15.24
C THR A 15 0.15 -33.55 -15.12
N GLU A 16 -0.83 -33.78 -14.23
CA GLU A 16 -1.93 -32.84 -13.97
C GLU A 16 -1.55 -31.67 -13.03
N ILE A 17 -0.47 -31.76 -12.24
CA ILE A 17 0.08 -30.61 -11.49
C ILE A 17 0.75 -29.62 -12.47
N GLU A 18 1.32 -30.11 -13.57
CA GLU A 18 2.04 -29.32 -14.57
C GLU A 18 1.14 -28.41 -15.44
N ASP A 19 -0.19 -28.51 -15.36
CA ASP A 19 -1.12 -27.68 -16.16
C ASP A 19 -1.31 -26.24 -15.64
N THR A 20 -1.02 -25.97 -14.36
CA THR A 20 -1.25 -24.63 -13.77
C THR A 20 -0.13 -23.66 -14.15
N GLY A 21 -0.31 -22.90 -15.23
CA GLY A 21 0.67 -21.90 -15.64
C GLY A 21 0.72 -20.68 -14.72
N PHE A 22 1.92 -20.17 -14.41
CA PHE A 22 2.11 -18.91 -13.68
C PHE A 22 2.79 -17.82 -14.53
N LEU A 23 2.43 -16.57 -14.31
CA LEU A 23 3.13 -15.39 -14.82
C LEU A 23 3.55 -14.51 -13.64
N ILE A 24 4.85 -14.32 -13.50
CA ILE A 24 5.44 -13.48 -12.46
C ILE A 24 5.90 -12.21 -13.15
N VAL A 25 5.39 -11.06 -12.72
CA VAL A 25 5.69 -9.76 -13.32
C VAL A 25 6.58 -8.96 -12.38
N VAL A 26 7.70 -8.45 -12.89
CA VAL A 26 8.68 -7.66 -12.13
C VAL A 26 8.87 -6.29 -12.81
N PRO A 27 8.16 -5.26 -12.35
CA PRO A 27 8.42 -3.88 -12.75
C PRO A 27 9.76 -3.40 -12.19
N THR A 28 10.60 -2.76 -13.01
CA THR A 28 11.91 -2.32 -12.55
C THR A 28 12.36 -0.99 -13.18
N ARG A 29 13.20 -0.25 -12.44
CA ARG A 29 13.90 0.93 -12.93
C ARG A 29 15.20 1.16 -12.17
N ASN A 30 16.34 0.98 -12.84
CA ASN A 30 17.67 1.21 -12.27
C ASN A 30 17.98 0.39 -11.02
N ARG A 31 17.66 -0.91 -11.05
CA ARG A 31 17.79 -1.84 -9.90
C ARG A 31 18.54 -3.13 -10.20
N SER A 32 19.51 -3.08 -11.09
CA SER A 32 20.32 -4.24 -11.47
C SER A 32 20.78 -5.10 -10.28
N ARG A 33 21.22 -4.49 -9.17
CA ARG A 33 21.68 -5.22 -7.98
C ARG A 33 20.59 -6.07 -7.34
N THR A 34 19.46 -5.50 -6.96
CA THR A 34 18.40 -6.23 -6.25
C THR A 34 17.62 -7.13 -7.21
N LEU A 35 17.40 -6.67 -8.44
CA LEU A 35 16.70 -7.40 -9.50
C LEU A 35 17.37 -8.74 -9.80
N THR A 36 18.70 -8.82 -9.70
CA THR A 36 19.44 -10.08 -9.84
C THR A 36 18.89 -11.15 -8.91
N TYR A 37 18.66 -10.83 -7.63
CA TYR A 37 18.14 -11.77 -6.64
C TYR A 37 16.66 -12.07 -6.85
N THR A 38 15.87 -11.08 -7.27
CA THR A 38 14.47 -11.27 -7.63
C THR A 38 14.33 -12.27 -8.77
N ILE A 39 15.10 -12.09 -9.85
CA ILE A 39 15.10 -13.02 -11.01
C ILE A 39 15.51 -14.43 -10.56
N GLU A 40 16.61 -14.54 -9.82
CA GLU A 40 17.10 -15.84 -9.30
C GLU A 40 16.05 -16.55 -8.45
N SER A 41 15.31 -15.83 -7.60
CA SER A 41 14.24 -16.41 -6.77
C SER A 41 13.10 -17.04 -7.58
N VAL A 42 12.88 -16.56 -8.81
CA VAL A 42 11.82 -17.05 -9.71
C VAL A 42 12.35 -18.16 -10.62
N ILE A 43 13.52 -17.99 -11.24
CA ILE A 43 14.02 -18.98 -12.21
C ILE A 43 14.47 -20.29 -11.57
N THR A 44 14.81 -20.25 -10.27
CA THR A 44 15.21 -21.42 -9.48
C THR A 44 14.05 -22.17 -8.82
N GLN A 45 12.79 -21.77 -9.09
CA GLN A 45 11.62 -22.51 -8.63
C GLN A 45 11.63 -23.94 -9.19
N ASP A 46 11.20 -24.89 -8.36
CA ASP A 46 11.12 -26.32 -8.69
C ASP A 46 9.97 -26.65 -9.65
N TYR A 47 8.98 -25.77 -9.77
CA TYR A 47 7.89 -25.84 -10.75
C TYR A 47 8.27 -25.21 -12.10
N GLN A 48 8.01 -25.88 -13.21
CA GLN A 48 8.54 -25.45 -14.52
C GLN A 48 7.55 -24.65 -15.39
N ASN A 49 6.23 -24.79 -15.18
CA ASN A 49 5.21 -24.12 -15.99
C ASN A 49 4.98 -22.66 -15.52
N PHE A 50 5.99 -21.82 -15.70
CA PHE A 50 5.87 -20.39 -15.46
C PHE A 50 6.57 -19.55 -16.53
N ARG A 51 6.23 -18.26 -16.52
CA ARG A 51 6.88 -17.20 -17.27
C ARG A 51 7.28 -16.08 -16.32
N LEU A 52 8.45 -15.49 -16.55
CA LEU A 52 8.90 -14.27 -15.87
C LEU A 52 8.87 -13.12 -16.87
N LEU A 53 8.15 -12.05 -16.53
CA LEU A 53 8.01 -10.85 -17.34
C LEU A 53 8.59 -9.65 -16.60
N ILE A 54 9.71 -9.14 -17.10
CA ILE A 54 10.36 -7.95 -16.54
C ILE A 54 9.88 -6.71 -17.30
N LEU A 55 9.33 -5.73 -16.59
CA LEU A 55 8.89 -4.45 -17.15
C LEU A 55 9.93 -3.37 -16.86
N ASP A 56 10.96 -3.28 -17.69
CA ASP A 56 12.03 -2.29 -17.57
C ASP A 56 11.51 -0.90 -17.99
N ASN A 57 11.48 0.03 -17.04
CA ASN A 57 10.97 1.39 -17.23
C ASN A 57 12.07 2.39 -17.65
N ALA A 58 12.68 2.11 -18.81
CA ALA A 58 13.74 2.89 -19.41
C ALA A 58 14.98 3.06 -18.49
N SER A 59 15.46 1.96 -17.90
CA SER A 59 16.65 1.98 -17.05
C SER A 59 17.89 2.45 -17.79
N SER A 60 18.72 3.27 -17.15
CA SER A 60 19.98 3.82 -17.63
C SER A 60 21.21 3.18 -16.97
N ASP A 61 21.04 2.34 -15.96
CA ASP A 61 22.11 1.56 -15.31
C ASP A 61 22.36 0.21 -16.03
N ALA A 62 23.03 -0.72 -15.33
CA ALA A 62 23.31 -2.07 -15.84
C ALA A 62 22.07 -2.98 -15.98
N THR A 63 20.86 -2.51 -15.63
CA THR A 63 19.62 -3.32 -15.67
C THR A 63 19.35 -3.88 -17.07
N SER A 64 19.58 -3.10 -18.12
CA SER A 64 19.35 -3.58 -19.50
C SER A 64 20.26 -4.74 -19.88
N SER A 65 21.55 -4.66 -19.54
CA SER A 65 22.51 -5.74 -19.79
C SER A 65 22.16 -6.98 -18.98
N LEU A 66 21.85 -6.80 -17.69
CA LEU A 66 21.42 -7.89 -16.81
C LEU A 66 20.20 -8.64 -17.37
N CYS A 67 19.18 -7.91 -17.79
CA CYS A 67 17.98 -8.48 -18.39
C CYS A 67 18.28 -9.30 -19.65
N ARG A 68 19.18 -8.81 -20.52
CA ARG A 68 19.61 -9.52 -21.73
C ARG A 68 20.27 -10.85 -21.39
N ASP A 69 21.20 -10.84 -20.44
CA ASP A 69 21.93 -12.04 -20.00
C ASP A 69 20.95 -13.13 -19.52
N TYR A 70 19.90 -12.77 -18.77
CA TYR A 70 18.89 -13.74 -18.33
C TYR A 70 17.99 -14.23 -19.46
N THR A 71 17.57 -13.36 -20.39
CA THR A 71 16.77 -13.80 -21.55
C THR A 71 17.51 -14.76 -22.46
N GLU A 72 18.84 -14.67 -22.54
CA GLU A 72 19.69 -15.60 -23.29
C GLU A 72 19.87 -16.95 -22.57
N ARG A 73 19.84 -16.94 -21.23
CA ARG A 73 20.05 -18.14 -20.39
C ARG A 73 18.77 -18.93 -20.14
N ASP A 74 17.62 -18.28 -20.02
CA ASP A 74 16.35 -18.91 -19.68
C ASP A 74 15.20 -18.37 -20.55
N ARG A 75 14.67 -19.24 -21.41
CA ARG A 75 13.58 -18.94 -22.34
C ARG A 75 12.25 -18.54 -21.66
N ARG A 76 12.10 -18.79 -20.36
CA ARG A 76 10.92 -18.39 -19.58
C ARG A 76 10.96 -16.91 -19.21
N VAL A 77 12.13 -16.27 -19.32
CA VAL A 77 12.33 -14.86 -19.02
C VAL A 77 12.09 -14.02 -20.27
N THR A 78 11.25 -13.01 -20.13
CA THR A 78 10.93 -12.03 -21.17
C THR A 78 11.01 -10.63 -20.61
N VAL A 79 11.41 -9.67 -21.44
CA VAL A 79 11.63 -8.28 -21.02
C VAL A 79 10.84 -7.35 -21.94
N LEU A 80 10.02 -6.49 -21.35
CA LEU A 80 9.37 -5.39 -22.05
C LEU A 80 9.98 -4.08 -21.57
N ARG A 81 10.93 -3.55 -22.33
CA ARG A 81 11.56 -2.25 -22.06
C ARG A 81 10.75 -1.10 -22.65
N SER A 82 10.49 -0.05 -21.87
CA SER A 82 9.90 1.20 -22.39
C SER A 82 10.96 2.10 -23.01
N GLU A 83 10.57 2.88 -24.01
CA GLU A 83 11.46 3.86 -24.66
C GLU A 83 11.72 5.10 -23.77
N ARG A 84 10.79 5.38 -22.85
CA ARG A 84 10.84 6.53 -21.93
C ARG A 84 10.34 6.14 -20.55
N GLY A 85 10.68 6.96 -19.55
CA GLY A 85 10.20 6.77 -18.17
C GLY A 85 8.70 7.03 -18.03
N LEU A 86 7.94 5.98 -17.77
CA LEU A 86 6.50 5.94 -17.51
C LEU A 86 6.21 6.13 -16.02
N THR A 87 4.93 6.39 -15.69
CA THR A 87 4.41 6.31 -14.31
C THR A 87 4.47 4.87 -13.80
N MET A 88 4.33 4.66 -12.48
CA MET A 88 4.27 3.31 -11.92
C MET A 88 3.08 2.54 -12.50
N THR A 89 1.90 3.14 -12.47
CA THR A 89 0.65 2.58 -12.99
C THR A 89 0.74 2.23 -14.47
N ASP A 90 1.28 3.13 -15.31
CA ASP A 90 1.42 2.86 -16.74
C ASP A 90 2.48 1.80 -17.04
N ASN A 91 3.55 1.70 -16.24
CA ASN A 91 4.51 0.63 -16.43
C ASN A 91 3.89 -0.74 -16.10
N TRP A 92 3.14 -0.86 -15.00
CA TRP A 92 2.47 -2.10 -14.59
C TRP A 92 1.39 -2.54 -15.60
N GLU A 93 0.62 -1.58 -16.13
CA GLU A 93 -0.45 -1.83 -17.11
C GLU A 93 0.06 -2.55 -18.38
N ARG A 94 1.34 -2.40 -18.73
CA ARG A 94 1.95 -3.05 -19.91
C ARG A 94 1.93 -4.58 -19.84
N ALA A 95 1.79 -5.18 -18.66
CA ALA A 95 1.63 -6.62 -18.53
C ALA A 95 0.22 -7.11 -18.90
N ILE A 96 -0.81 -6.27 -18.77
CA ILE A 96 -2.21 -6.68 -18.92
C ILE A 96 -2.52 -7.26 -20.32
N PRO A 97 -2.06 -6.66 -21.44
CA PRO A 97 -2.27 -7.26 -22.77
C PRO A 97 -1.65 -8.65 -22.93
N THR A 98 -0.61 -8.98 -22.16
CA THR A 98 0.08 -10.29 -22.23
C THR A 98 -0.74 -11.42 -21.59
N LEU A 99 -1.81 -11.09 -20.89
CA LEU A 99 -2.70 -12.04 -20.20
C LEU A 99 -3.82 -12.57 -21.11
N LEU A 100 -4.11 -11.87 -22.21
CA LEU A 100 -5.24 -12.18 -23.08
C LEU A 100 -5.13 -13.59 -23.66
N GLY A 101 -6.18 -14.38 -23.50
CA GLY A 101 -6.25 -15.77 -23.98
C GLY A 101 -5.41 -16.77 -23.17
N THR A 102 -4.82 -16.35 -22.05
CA THR A 102 -4.09 -17.24 -21.14
C THR A 102 -5.01 -17.73 -20.01
N ASN A 103 -4.73 -18.92 -19.50
CA ASN A 103 -5.33 -19.45 -18.26
C ASN A 103 -4.35 -19.38 -17.09
N GLN A 104 -3.32 -18.52 -17.18
CA GLN A 104 -2.26 -18.43 -16.18
C GLN A 104 -2.75 -17.71 -14.92
N TYR A 105 -2.13 -18.03 -13.79
CA TYR A 105 -2.19 -17.23 -12.57
C TYR A 105 -1.09 -16.18 -12.58
N VAL A 106 -1.44 -14.94 -12.25
CA VAL A 106 -0.56 -13.78 -12.35
C VAL A 106 -0.27 -13.25 -10.96
N THR A 107 0.98 -12.86 -10.72
CA THR A 107 1.38 -12.08 -9.53
C THR A 107 2.40 -11.02 -9.94
N PHE A 108 2.46 -9.95 -9.16
CA PHE A 108 3.49 -8.91 -9.29
C PHE A 108 4.38 -8.97 -8.06
N ILE A 109 5.70 -8.81 -8.24
CA ILE A 109 6.64 -8.64 -7.13
C ILE A 109 7.60 -7.50 -7.47
N GLY A 110 8.15 -6.85 -6.45
CA GLY A 110 9.13 -5.78 -6.60
C GLY A 110 10.47 -6.31 -7.09
N ASP A 111 11.28 -5.41 -7.64
CA ASP A 111 12.65 -5.71 -8.07
C ASP A 111 13.65 -5.77 -6.91
N ASP A 112 13.16 -5.77 -5.67
CA ASP A 112 13.87 -6.08 -4.44
C ASP A 112 13.20 -7.18 -3.58
N ASP A 113 12.19 -7.83 -4.14
CA ASP A 113 11.44 -8.95 -3.53
C ASP A 113 11.90 -10.31 -4.07
N GLY A 114 11.28 -11.39 -3.60
CA GLY A 114 11.43 -12.70 -4.20
C GLY A 114 10.31 -13.69 -3.88
N LEU A 115 10.25 -14.77 -4.66
CA LEU A 115 9.44 -15.95 -4.28
C LEU A 115 10.23 -16.84 -3.32
N LEU A 116 9.53 -17.45 -2.37
CA LEU A 116 10.15 -18.44 -1.49
C LEU A 116 10.36 -19.77 -2.26
N PRO A 117 11.36 -20.58 -1.90
CA PRO A 117 11.54 -21.91 -2.50
C PRO A 117 10.27 -22.76 -2.38
N GLY A 118 9.87 -23.42 -3.47
CA GLY A 118 8.68 -24.27 -3.52
C GLY A 118 7.35 -23.52 -3.61
N ALA A 119 7.36 -22.17 -3.71
CA ALA A 119 6.14 -21.37 -3.73
C ALA A 119 5.22 -21.71 -4.91
N LEU A 120 5.77 -21.86 -6.11
CA LEU A 120 4.99 -22.18 -7.31
C LEU A 120 4.43 -23.62 -7.27
N GLN A 121 5.25 -24.58 -6.87
CA GLN A 121 4.83 -25.97 -6.70
C GLN A 121 3.69 -26.09 -5.69
N PHE A 122 3.83 -25.42 -4.54
CA PHE A 122 2.81 -25.37 -3.51
C PHE A 122 1.52 -24.73 -4.02
N ALA A 123 1.61 -23.60 -4.73
CA ALA A 123 0.47 -22.90 -5.29
C ALA A 123 -0.29 -23.77 -6.30
N ALA A 124 0.42 -24.45 -7.20
CA ALA A 124 -0.17 -25.36 -8.19
C ALA A 124 -0.96 -26.49 -7.52
N GLN A 125 -0.35 -27.17 -6.55
CA GLN A 125 -1.00 -28.25 -5.79
C GLN A 125 -2.24 -27.75 -5.04
N THR A 126 -2.12 -26.59 -4.38
CA THR A 126 -3.22 -25.99 -3.61
C THR A 126 -4.39 -25.62 -4.51
N LEU A 127 -4.14 -24.97 -5.65
CA LEU A 127 -5.16 -24.54 -6.60
C LEU A 127 -5.83 -25.72 -7.31
N ARG A 128 -5.11 -26.82 -7.54
CA ARG A 128 -5.70 -28.06 -8.03
C ARG A 128 -6.66 -28.69 -7.02
N LEU A 129 -6.24 -28.79 -5.75
CA LEU A 129 -7.06 -29.39 -4.69
C LEU A 129 -8.25 -28.50 -4.30
N GLN A 130 -8.07 -27.18 -4.34
CA GLN A 130 -9.08 -26.20 -3.99
C GLN A 130 -9.14 -25.07 -5.02
N PRO A 131 -9.79 -25.29 -6.17
CA PRO A 131 -9.89 -24.30 -7.23
C PRO A 131 -10.38 -22.94 -6.72
N ALA A 132 -9.66 -21.88 -7.07
CA ALA A 132 -9.99 -20.51 -6.72
C ALA A 132 -9.48 -19.57 -7.81
N ALA A 133 -10.21 -18.48 -8.07
CA ALA A 133 -9.73 -17.42 -8.96
C ALA A 133 -8.57 -16.63 -8.34
N VAL A 134 -8.44 -16.68 -7.00
CA VAL A 134 -7.38 -15.99 -6.27
C VAL A 134 -6.85 -16.87 -5.14
N LEU A 135 -5.53 -17.05 -5.10
CA LEU A 135 -4.78 -17.61 -3.98
C LEU A 135 -3.87 -16.51 -3.40
N SER A 136 -4.16 -16.04 -2.20
CA SER A 136 -3.36 -14.99 -1.52
C SER A 136 -2.58 -15.52 -0.34
N TRP A 137 -1.55 -14.80 0.09
CA TRP A 137 -0.71 -15.17 1.24
C TRP A 137 -0.30 -13.95 2.08
N LYS A 138 0.17 -14.21 3.30
CA LYS A 138 0.89 -13.20 4.10
C LYS A 138 2.35 -13.14 3.65
N LYS A 139 2.95 -11.98 3.46
CA LYS A 139 4.35 -11.87 3.03
C LYS A 139 5.33 -12.14 4.18
N ALA A 140 6.51 -12.64 3.86
CA ALA A 140 7.67 -12.49 4.72
C ALA A 140 8.27 -11.09 4.49
N GLU A 141 8.98 -10.55 5.46
CA GLU A 141 9.62 -9.23 5.32
C GLU A 141 11.13 -9.38 5.51
N TYR A 142 11.90 -8.78 4.61
CA TYR A 142 13.36 -8.69 4.67
C TYR A 142 13.81 -7.25 4.50
N CYS A 143 14.76 -6.81 5.30
CA CYS A 143 15.38 -5.51 5.17
C CYS A 143 16.79 -5.68 4.63
N TRP A 144 17.05 -5.11 3.45
CA TRP A 144 18.36 -5.22 2.82
C TRP A 144 19.44 -4.51 3.66
N PRO A 145 20.72 -4.86 3.50
CA PRO A 145 21.80 -4.21 4.25
C PRO A 145 21.90 -2.68 4.05
N ASP A 146 21.40 -2.17 2.93
CA ASP A 146 21.37 -0.76 2.59
C ASP A 146 20.06 -0.05 3.00
N VAL A 147 19.17 -0.73 3.74
CA VAL A 147 17.93 -0.13 4.25
C VAL A 147 18.23 1.08 5.12
N ALA A 148 17.49 2.17 4.92
CA ALA A 148 17.65 3.39 5.69
C ALA A 148 16.85 3.40 7.00
N LEU A 149 16.77 2.24 7.65
CA LEU A 149 16.05 2.05 8.90
C LEU A 149 17.06 1.60 9.98
N PRO A 150 17.37 2.44 10.99
CA PRO A 150 18.34 2.12 12.02
C PRO A 150 18.03 0.78 12.72
N GLY A 151 19.02 -0.11 12.77
CA GLY A 151 18.90 -1.42 13.42
C GLY A 151 18.14 -2.48 12.61
N MET A 152 17.65 -2.17 11.41
CA MET A 152 16.90 -3.10 10.57
C MET A 152 17.74 -3.76 9.46
N SER A 153 19.02 -3.40 9.29
CA SER A 153 19.88 -4.04 8.29
C SER A 153 19.94 -5.56 8.49
N GLY A 154 19.51 -6.32 7.48
CA GLY A 154 19.46 -7.78 7.53
C GLY A 154 18.30 -8.35 8.37
N TYR A 155 17.36 -7.51 8.81
CA TYR A 155 16.18 -7.94 9.55
C TYR A 155 15.33 -8.87 8.66
N LEU A 156 14.80 -9.93 9.27
CA LEU A 156 14.02 -10.94 8.60
C LEU A 156 12.88 -11.38 9.50
N SER A 157 11.65 -11.37 8.98
CA SER A 157 10.48 -11.83 9.72
C SER A 157 9.57 -12.73 8.90
N PHE A 158 9.01 -13.74 9.57
CA PHE A 158 8.13 -14.75 8.98
C PHE A 158 6.95 -15.05 9.89
N PHE A 159 5.82 -15.38 9.27
CA PHE A 159 4.66 -15.93 9.97
C PHE A 159 4.77 -17.46 10.04
N LEU A 160 4.74 -18.01 11.26
CA LEU A 160 4.83 -19.46 11.50
C LEU A 160 3.45 -20.17 11.48
N SER A 161 2.50 -19.63 10.72
CA SER A 161 1.18 -20.27 10.58
C SER A 161 1.22 -21.35 9.48
N SER A 162 0.18 -22.16 9.39
CA SER A 162 0.07 -23.23 8.37
C SER A 162 -1.34 -23.38 7.82
N THR A 163 -2.22 -22.44 8.13
CA THR A 163 -3.63 -22.52 7.75
C THR A 163 -3.88 -21.97 6.35
N ILE A 164 -4.78 -22.64 5.63
CA ILE A 164 -5.35 -22.20 4.37
C ILE A 164 -6.85 -22.10 4.59
N ARG A 165 -7.45 -20.95 4.26
CA ARG A 165 -8.88 -20.73 4.46
C ARG A 165 -9.49 -20.05 3.24
N ARG A 166 -10.69 -20.50 2.86
CA ARG A 166 -11.51 -19.77 1.90
C ARG A 166 -12.24 -18.65 2.64
N ILE A 167 -12.04 -17.41 2.20
CA ILE A 167 -12.60 -16.22 2.83
C ILE A 167 -13.48 -15.50 1.80
N PRO A 168 -14.75 -15.21 2.11
CA PRO A 168 -15.58 -14.34 1.28
C PRO A 168 -14.98 -12.94 1.19
N THR A 169 -14.86 -12.40 -0.02
CA THR A 169 -14.35 -11.03 -0.25
C THR A 169 -15.26 -9.96 0.33
N GLN A 170 -16.56 -10.25 0.41
CA GLN A 170 -17.55 -9.40 1.05
C GLN A 170 -17.18 -9.03 2.50
N SER A 171 -16.56 -9.94 3.26
CA SER A 171 -16.12 -9.66 4.62
C SER A 171 -14.96 -8.64 4.65
N PHE A 172 -14.06 -8.70 3.67
CA PHE A 172 -13.00 -7.70 3.52
C PHE A 172 -13.60 -6.34 3.13
N LEU A 173 -14.48 -6.30 2.12
CA LEU A 173 -15.13 -5.06 1.69
C LEU A 173 -15.88 -4.39 2.86
N MET A 174 -16.66 -5.14 3.63
CA MET A 174 -17.37 -4.59 4.80
C MET A 174 -16.42 -3.95 5.84
N ASN A 175 -15.25 -4.54 6.08
CA ASN A 175 -14.30 -4.07 7.08
C ASN A 175 -13.32 -3.01 6.55
N ILE A 176 -13.17 -2.84 5.24
CA ILE A 176 -12.25 -1.83 4.71
C ILE A 176 -12.94 -0.47 4.58
N HIS A 177 -14.28 -0.44 4.45
CA HIS A 177 -15.04 0.81 4.41
C HIS A 177 -14.99 1.61 5.72
N ASP A 178 -14.78 0.96 6.85
CA ASP A 178 -14.53 1.60 8.14
C ASP A 178 -13.05 1.65 8.52
N PHE A 179 -12.15 1.24 7.62
CA PHE A 179 -10.71 1.11 7.86
C PHE A 179 -10.35 0.27 9.12
N SER A 180 -11.20 -0.68 9.52
CA SER A 180 -10.93 -1.63 10.62
C SER A 180 -9.95 -2.74 10.23
N CYS A 181 -9.65 -2.87 8.94
CA CYS A 181 -8.61 -3.74 8.41
C CYS A 181 -7.70 -3.00 7.42
N GLY A 182 -6.55 -3.59 7.09
CA GLY A 182 -5.66 -3.10 6.03
C GLY A 182 -5.91 -3.81 4.70
N TYR A 183 -5.48 -3.19 3.60
CA TYR A 183 -5.60 -3.76 2.25
C TYR A 183 -4.89 -5.13 2.10
N ASP A 184 -3.90 -5.41 2.95
CA ASP A 184 -3.13 -6.65 2.99
C ASP A 184 -3.98 -7.88 3.39
N LEU A 185 -5.15 -7.66 4.00
CA LEU A 185 -6.15 -8.70 4.23
C LEU A 185 -6.94 -9.05 2.96
N GLY A 186 -6.99 -8.12 2.00
CA GLY A 186 -7.54 -8.34 0.67
C GLY A 186 -6.59 -9.09 -0.27
N PRO A 187 -7.06 -9.45 -1.47
CA PRO A 187 -6.26 -10.05 -2.53
C PRO A 187 -5.46 -8.99 -3.31
N SER A 188 -4.44 -8.39 -2.71
CA SER A 188 -3.49 -7.60 -3.50
C SER A 188 -2.79 -8.50 -4.51
N ILE A 189 -2.70 -8.08 -5.78
CA ILE A 189 -1.97 -8.81 -6.83
C ILE A 189 -0.47 -8.98 -6.50
N TYR A 190 0.02 -8.20 -5.54
CA TYR A 190 1.40 -8.22 -5.02
C TYR A 190 1.66 -9.34 -4.01
N SER A 191 0.59 -9.92 -3.45
CA SER A 191 0.64 -11.04 -2.50
C SER A 191 -0.44 -12.07 -2.81
N ALA A 192 -0.75 -12.22 -4.10
CA ALA A 192 -1.72 -13.17 -4.60
C ALA A 192 -1.39 -13.64 -6.02
N PHE A 193 -1.71 -14.90 -6.28
CA PHE A 193 -1.85 -15.48 -7.60
C PHE A 193 -3.28 -15.31 -8.04
N VAL A 194 -3.48 -14.53 -9.11
CA VAL A 194 -4.79 -14.12 -9.62
C VAL A 194 -4.98 -14.70 -11.01
N ARG A 195 -6.09 -15.40 -11.25
CA ARG A 195 -6.38 -15.99 -12.55
C ARG A 195 -6.56 -14.89 -13.61
N ALA A 196 -5.90 -15.06 -14.76
CA ALA A 196 -5.87 -14.06 -15.83
C ALA A 196 -7.28 -13.67 -16.32
N ASP A 197 -8.22 -14.62 -16.39
CA ASP A 197 -9.60 -14.36 -16.79
C ASP A 197 -10.34 -13.37 -15.88
N LEU A 198 -10.04 -13.35 -14.58
CA LEU A 198 -10.58 -12.38 -13.62
C LEU A 198 -10.04 -10.99 -13.91
N ILE A 199 -8.74 -10.86 -14.18
CA ILE A 199 -8.12 -9.58 -14.57
C ILE A 199 -8.72 -9.09 -15.88
N CYS A 200 -8.83 -9.96 -16.90
CA CYS A 200 -9.45 -9.60 -18.17
C CYS A 200 -10.93 -9.23 -18.02
N HIS A 201 -11.66 -9.89 -17.10
CA HIS A 201 -13.03 -9.52 -16.77
C HIS A 201 -13.10 -8.11 -16.18
N VAL A 202 -12.22 -7.78 -15.22
CA VAL A 202 -12.11 -6.43 -14.65
C VAL A 202 -11.87 -5.40 -15.75
N VAL A 203 -10.87 -5.62 -16.62
CA VAL A 203 -10.55 -4.70 -17.72
C VAL A 203 -11.75 -4.48 -18.64
N LYS A 204 -12.54 -5.54 -18.90
CA LYS A 204 -13.76 -5.45 -19.70
C LYS A 204 -14.85 -4.61 -19.03
N GLN A 205 -15.00 -4.73 -17.70
CA GLN A 205 -15.98 -3.95 -16.93
C GLN A 205 -15.55 -2.49 -16.78
N ASP A 206 -14.25 -2.27 -16.60
CA ASP A 206 -13.64 -0.95 -16.59
C ASP A 206 -13.74 -0.22 -17.94
N GLY A 207 -13.66 -0.98 -19.02
CA GLY A 207 -13.69 -0.48 -20.40
C GLY A 207 -12.33 -0.12 -20.98
N ALA A 208 -11.24 -0.11 -20.20
CA ALA A 208 -9.92 0.21 -20.74
C ALA A 208 -8.71 -0.39 -19.98
N ARG A 209 -8.71 -0.36 -18.64
CA ARG A 209 -7.52 -0.57 -17.81
C ARG A 209 -7.79 -1.48 -16.63
N PHE A 210 -6.72 -2.10 -16.12
CA PHE A 210 -6.76 -2.80 -14.84
C PHE A 210 -6.26 -1.93 -13.68
N PHE A 211 -5.20 -1.11 -13.87
CA PHE A 211 -4.66 -0.25 -12.83
C PHE A 211 -5.01 1.23 -13.09
N ARG A 212 -5.60 1.89 -12.09
CA ARG A 212 -6.00 3.30 -12.16
C ARG A 212 -5.46 4.21 -11.08
N SER A 213 -5.14 3.68 -9.91
CA SER A 213 -4.52 4.46 -8.83
C SER A 213 -2.99 4.48 -8.95
N CYS A 214 -2.39 5.49 -8.35
CA CYS A 214 -0.96 5.63 -8.15
C CYS A 214 -0.33 4.52 -7.28
N SER A 215 -1.13 3.69 -6.59
CA SER A 215 -0.68 2.54 -5.81
C SER A 215 -1.31 1.25 -6.38
N PRO A 216 -0.77 0.68 -7.48
CA PRO A 216 -1.36 -0.46 -8.19
C PRO A 216 -1.60 -1.70 -7.32
N ASP A 217 -0.70 -1.96 -6.37
CA ASP A 217 -0.77 -3.04 -5.40
C ASP A 217 -1.97 -2.88 -4.45
N VAL A 218 -2.13 -1.69 -3.86
CA VAL A 218 -3.23 -1.35 -2.96
C VAL A 218 -4.56 -1.35 -3.73
N TYR A 219 -4.59 -0.70 -4.89
CA TYR A 219 -5.74 -0.64 -5.79
C TYR A 219 -6.27 -2.01 -6.19
N SER A 220 -5.35 -2.92 -6.55
CA SER A 220 -5.73 -4.27 -6.97
C SER A 220 -6.48 -5.03 -5.87
N ALA A 221 -6.18 -4.80 -4.59
CA ALA A 221 -6.88 -5.47 -3.49
C ALA A 221 -8.38 -5.15 -3.47
N PHE A 222 -8.74 -3.91 -3.79
CA PHE A 222 -10.14 -3.46 -3.85
C PHE A 222 -10.86 -4.00 -5.07
N VAL A 223 -10.25 -3.81 -6.25
CA VAL A 223 -10.89 -4.22 -7.51
C VAL A 223 -11.01 -5.74 -7.57
N LEU A 224 -9.99 -6.50 -7.18
CA LEU A 224 -10.08 -7.95 -7.15
C LEU A 224 -11.13 -8.44 -6.14
N SER A 225 -11.30 -7.74 -5.01
CA SER A 225 -12.37 -8.06 -4.04
C SER A 225 -13.77 -7.81 -4.58
N ALA A 226 -13.94 -6.79 -5.43
CA ALA A 226 -15.22 -6.47 -6.04
C ALA A 226 -15.71 -7.56 -7.01
N TYR A 227 -14.79 -8.22 -7.72
CA TYR A 227 -15.14 -9.19 -8.76
C TYR A 227 -14.92 -10.65 -8.36
N ALA A 228 -14.05 -10.94 -7.39
CA ALA A 228 -13.91 -12.28 -6.83
C ALA A 228 -14.98 -12.51 -5.75
N LYS A 229 -15.65 -13.68 -5.75
CA LYS A 229 -16.61 -14.07 -4.69
C LYS A 229 -15.93 -14.48 -3.37
N SER A 230 -14.73 -15.06 -3.49
CA SER A 230 -13.94 -15.54 -2.36
C SER A 230 -12.48 -15.64 -2.77
N ILE A 231 -11.60 -15.59 -1.78
CA ILE A 231 -10.17 -15.81 -1.91
C ILE A 231 -9.78 -17.08 -1.16
N LEU A 232 -8.82 -17.84 -1.67
CA LEU A 232 -8.15 -18.87 -0.90
C LEU A 232 -6.92 -18.23 -0.25
N ARG A 233 -6.89 -18.11 1.07
CA ARG A 233 -5.84 -17.36 1.79
C ARG A 233 -4.94 -18.29 2.60
N CYS A 234 -3.66 -18.25 2.30
CA CYS A 234 -2.58 -18.81 3.10
C CYS A 234 -2.18 -17.84 4.21
N SER A 235 -2.04 -18.36 5.43
CA SER A 235 -1.62 -17.59 6.60
C SER A 235 -0.09 -17.51 6.79
N PHE A 236 0.65 -18.08 5.83
CA PHE A 236 2.10 -18.15 5.77
C PHE A 236 2.58 -17.66 4.40
N PRO A 237 3.88 -17.33 4.28
CA PRO A 237 4.40 -16.71 3.08
C PRO A 237 4.71 -17.67 1.95
N LEU A 238 4.42 -17.19 0.73
CA LEU A 238 4.93 -17.72 -0.54
C LEU A 238 5.91 -16.74 -1.21
N SER A 239 5.99 -15.51 -0.73
CA SER A 239 6.95 -14.49 -1.17
C SER A 239 7.58 -13.76 0.01
N ILE A 240 8.70 -13.11 -0.26
CA ILE A 240 9.43 -12.23 0.64
C ILE A 240 9.45 -10.82 0.05
N ASN A 241 9.01 -9.87 0.85
CA ASN A 241 9.00 -8.45 0.55
C ASN A 241 10.32 -7.84 1.03
N GLY A 242 11.06 -7.19 0.15
CA GLY A 242 12.33 -6.56 0.41
C GLY A 242 12.18 -5.07 0.63
N ALA A 243 12.70 -4.59 1.75
CA ALA A 243 12.89 -3.19 2.04
C ALA A 243 14.34 -2.81 1.71
N SER A 244 14.61 -2.43 0.45
CA SER A 244 15.93 -1.89 0.04
C SER A 244 16.05 -0.38 0.26
N GLY A 245 17.28 0.13 0.35
CA GLY A 245 17.53 1.57 0.49
C GLY A 245 16.90 2.42 -0.63
N ALA A 246 16.68 1.81 -1.80
CA ALA A 246 16.06 2.47 -2.92
C ALA A 246 14.57 2.09 -3.09
N SER A 247 14.03 1.08 -2.38
CA SER A 247 12.60 0.67 -2.45
C SER A 247 11.67 1.88 -2.40
N ASN A 248 10.60 1.93 -3.21
CA ASN A 248 9.72 3.10 -3.25
C ASN A 248 9.10 3.41 -1.87
N GLY A 249 8.78 2.38 -1.08
CA GLY A 249 8.26 2.56 0.29
C GLY A 249 9.31 3.10 1.28
N ILE A 250 10.58 2.69 1.14
CA ILE A 250 11.68 3.11 2.03
C ILE A 250 12.32 4.43 1.57
N ALA A 251 12.34 4.73 0.27
CA ALA A 251 12.84 5.98 -0.30
C ALA A 251 12.16 7.21 0.33
N GLN A 252 10.93 7.05 0.83
CA GLN A 252 10.23 8.06 1.63
C GLN A 252 10.91 8.34 2.99
N THR A 253 11.44 7.31 3.65
CA THR A 253 12.11 7.39 4.96
C THR A 253 13.55 7.86 4.88
N ASN A 254 14.13 7.82 3.69
CA ASN A 254 15.56 8.01 3.48
C ASN A 254 15.96 9.49 3.65
N GLU A 255 17.03 9.72 4.41
CA GLU A 255 17.59 11.06 4.69
C GLU A 255 18.29 11.69 3.46
N ILE A 256 18.43 10.92 2.38
CA ILE A 256 19.13 11.30 1.14
C ILE A 256 18.08 11.48 0.04
N LYS A 257 17.96 12.71 -0.48
CA LYS A 257 17.17 13.02 -1.69
C LYS A 257 17.69 12.18 -2.86
N ASN A 258 16.99 11.11 -3.20
CA ASN A 258 17.21 10.43 -4.47
C ASN A 258 16.40 11.18 -5.54
N GLU A 259 17.06 12.08 -6.27
CA GLU A 259 16.43 12.91 -7.32
C GLU A 259 15.71 12.08 -8.38
N GLU A 260 16.22 10.87 -8.68
CA GLU A 260 15.58 9.98 -9.64
C GLU A 260 14.29 9.37 -9.08
N ALA A 261 14.30 8.93 -7.82
CA ALA A 261 13.09 8.47 -7.16
C ALA A 261 12.05 9.60 -7.11
N SER A 262 12.42 10.80 -6.65
CA SER A 262 11.52 11.97 -6.64
C SER A 262 10.98 12.31 -8.03
N SER A 263 11.82 12.29 -9.09
CA SER A 263 11.37 12.52 -10.46
C SER A 263 10.38 11.47 -10.96
N PHE A 264 10.61 10.19 -10.66
CA PHE A 264 9.69 9.10 -11.00
C PHE A 264 8.35 9.25 -10.27
N LEU A 265 8.41 9.54 -8.97
CA LEU A 265 7.27 9.69 -8.09
C LEU A 265 6.40 10.91 -8.44
N SER A 266 7.01 11.99 -8.91
CA SER A 266 6.31 13.22 -9.33
C SER A 266 5.29 13.04 -10.46
N LYS A 267 5.37 11.93 -11.20
CA LYS A 267 4.49 11.63 -12.33
C LYS A 267 3.20 10.91 -11.92
N ASN A 268 3.07 10.50 -10.65
CA ASN A 268 1.89 9.82 -10.15
C ASN A 268 0.74 10.80 -9.94
N VAL A 269 -0.47 10.41 -10.34
CA VAL A 269 -1.69 11.22 -10.20
C VAL A 269 -2.57 10.59 -9.13
N PHE A 270 -2.93 11.37 -8.12
CA PHE A 270 -3.89 10.98 -7.08
C PHE A 270 -5.33 11.17 -7.54
N HIS A 271 -6.23 10.46 -6.90
CA HIS A 271 -7.65 10.62 -7.06
C HIS A 271 -8.08 12.07 -6.75
N PRO A 272 -8.96 12.70 -7.55
CA PRO A 272 -9.36 14.09 -7.35
C PRO A 272 -10.01 14.37 -5.98
N VAL A 273 -10.58 13.33 -5.37
CA VAL A 273 -11.19 13.37 -4.02
C VAL A 273 -10.14 13.36 -2.93
N ILE A 274 -8.95 12.79 -3.15
CA ILE A 274 -7.85 12.79 -2.18
C ILE A 274 -6.79 13.75 -2.70
N ARG A 275 -6.95 15.06 -2.44
CA ARG A 275 -5.93 16.03 -2.84
C ARG A 275 -4.84 16.09 -1.80
N HIS A 276 -3.63 15.74 -2.20
CA HIS A 276 -2.43 15.98 -1.42
C HIS A 276 -1.84 17.32 -1.87
N GLY A 277 -1.56 18.25 -0.93
CA GLY A 277 -1.10 19.62 -1.23
C GLY A 277 0.05 19.75 -2.25
N GLU A 278 0.32 20.97 -2.73
CA GLU A 278 1.35 21.26 -3.74
C GLU A 278 2.72 20.70 -3.32
N GLY A 279 3.12 19.59 -3.95
CA GLY A 279 4.35 18.84 -3.62
C GLY A 279 4.15 17.35 -3.28
N GLY A 280 2.92 16.84 -3.26
CA GLY A 280 2.60 15.43 -2.96
C GLY A 280 3.10 14.42 -4.00
N GLN A 281 4.26 13.78 -3.74
CA GLN A 281 4.86 12.81 -4.67
C GLN A 281 4.59 11.33 -4.32
N GLN A 282 3.94 11.00 -3.21
CA GLN A 282 3.41 9.65 -2.92
C GLN A 282 2.54 9.68 -1.64
N PRO A 283 1.69 8.66 -1.38
CA PRO A 283 0.93 8.60 -0.13
C PRO A 283 1.89 8.61 1.06
N ILE A 284 1.72 9.56 1.96
CA ILE A 284 2.60 9.72 3.13
C ILE A 284 2.38 8.62 4.17
N THR A 285 1.20 8.00 4.13
CA THR A 285 0.85 6.84 4.93
C THR A 285 0.14 5.80 4.07
N VAL A 286 0.19 4.53 4.51
CA VAL A 286 -0.57 3.45 3.87
C VAL A 286 -2.06 3.76 3.86
N THR A 287 -2.58 4.39 4.91
CA THR A 287 -3.99 4.79 4.99
C THR A 287 -4.41 5.75 3.88
N ILE A 288 -3.54 6.69 3.51
CA ILE A 288 -3.82 7.60 2.38
C ILE A 288 -3.83 6.82 1.06
N ALA A 289 -2.92 5.85 0.89
CA ALA A 289 -2.90 4.98 -0.29
C ALA A 289 -4.18 4.14 -0.38
N GLU A 290 -4.66 3.62 0.74
CA GLU A 290 -5.91 2.86 0.86
C GLU A 290 -7.11 3.72 0.47
N ALA A 291 -7.20 4.95 1.01
CA ALA A 291 -8.29 5.86 0.71
C ALA A 291 -8.30 6.30 -0.77
N ASP A 292 -7.14 6.66 -1.33
CA ASP A 292 -6.98 6.99 -2.76
C ASP A 292 -7.42 5.84 -3.66
N SER A 293 -6.93 4.65 -3.35
CA SER A 293 -7.20 3.43 -4.12
C SER A 293 -8.67 3.02 -4.04
N LEU A 294 -9.29 3.11 -2.85
CA LEU A 294 -10.70 2.80 -2.64
C LEU A 294 -11.61 3.81 -3.35
N ALA A 295 -11.32 5.10 -3.24
CA ALA A 295 -12.07 6.14 -3.94
C ALA A 295 -11.97 5.97 -5.46
N THR A 296 -10.76 5.73 -5.97
CA THR A 296 -10.56 5.41 -7.40
C THR A 296 -11.32 4.16 -7.81
N ALA A 297 -11.29 3.10 -7.00
CA ALA A 297 -12.00 1.87 -7.33
C ALA A 297 -13.51 2.09 -7.38
N HIS A 298 -14.07 2.90 -6.48
CA HIS A 298 -15.48 3.24 -6.47
C HIS A 298 -15.91 4.03 -7.72
N ASP A 299 -15.09 4.96 -8.22
CA ASP A 299 -15.42 5.74 -9.43
C ASP A 299 -15.58 4.88 -10.70
N PHE A 300 -14.81 3.78 -10.81
CA PHE A 300 -14.82 2.91 -11.99
C PHE A 300 -15.58 1.60 -11.80
N HIS A 301 -15.77 1.14 -10.56
CA HIS A 301 -16.32 -0.18 -10.25
C HIS A 301 -17.47 -0.15 -9.24
N LYS A 302 -18.18 0.98 -9.12
CA LYS A 302 -19.28 1.19 -8.15
C LYS A 302 -20.29 0.04 -8.09
N GLU A 303 -20.72 -0.49 -9.24
CA GLU A 303 -21.72 -1.56 -9.30
C GLU A 303 -21.22 -2.87 -8.69
N ALA A 304 -19.95 -3.22 -8.95
CA ALA A 304 -19.33 -4.44 -8.42
C ALA A 304 -18.94 -4.28 -6.95
N LEU A 305 -18.46 -3.10 -6.57
CA LEU A 305 -18.10 -2.79 -5.19
C LEU A 305 -19.31 -2.70 -4.30
N GLY A 306 -20.47 -2.24 -4.80
CA GLY A 306 -21.65 -1.89 -4.00
C GLY A 306 -21.61 -0.46 -3.48
N ILE A 307 -22.71 -0.01 -2.85
CA ILE A 307 -22.78 1.32 -2.24
C ILE A 307 -22.18 1.22 -0.84
N TYR A 308 -21.02 1.84 -0.68
CA TYR A 308 -20.41 1.98 0.63
C TYR A 308 -19.79 3.36 0.77
N ASN A 309 -20.24 4.08 1.77
CA ASN A 309 -19.66 5.36 2.12
C ASN A 309 -18.35 5.11 2.88
N ILE A 310 -17.26 5.71 2.40
CA ILE A 310 -15.99 5.78 3.13
C ILE A 310 -16.28 6.40 4.49
N ASN A 311 -15.94 5.70 5.58
CA ASN A 311 -16.11 6.25 6.92
C ASN A 311 -15.03 7.29 7.18
N ILE A 312 -15.38 8.56 6.95
CA ILE A 312 -14.46 9.69 7.02
C ILE A 312 -13.88 9.87 8.43
N ASP A 313 -14.65 9.55 9.46
CA ASP A 313 -14.25 9.69 10.87
C ASP A 313 -13.10 8.73 11.18
N ARG A 314 -13.29 7.47 10.78
CA ARG A 314 -12.29 6.42 10.97
C ARG A 314 -11.07 6.64 10.10
N LEU A 315 -11.27 7.12 8.87
CA LEU A 315 -10.18 7.50 7.98
C LEU A 315 -9.33 8.62 8.61
N ALA A 316 -9.95 9.68 9.11
CA ALA A 316 -9.25 10.79 9.77
C ALA A 316 -8.50 10.32 11.02
N GLU A 317 -9.14 9.52 11.89
CA GLU A 317 -8.52 8.93 13.07
C GLU A 317 -7.29 8.08 12.71
N LYS A 318 -7.40 7.20 11.70
CA LYS A 318 -6.29 6.33 11.27
C LYS A 318 -5.15 7.13 10.62
N ILE A 319 -5.46 8.15 9.82
CA ILE A 319 -4.44 9.05 9.26
C ILE A 319 -3.68 9.77 10.39
N LEU A 320 -4.38 10.34 11.37
CA LEU A 320 -3.74 11.02 12.50
C LEU A 320 -2.87 10.06 13.33
N ASN A 321 -3.34 8.85 13.57
CA ASN A 321 -2.58 7.80 14.24
C ASN A 321 -1.31 7.44 13.46
N ASP A 322 -1.39 7.17 12.15
CA ASP A 322 -0.23 6.86 11.32
C ASP A 322 0.81 7.99 11.35
N LEU A 323 0.36 9.25 11.25
CA LEU A 323 1.21 10.43 11.28
C LEU A 323 1.86 10.65 12.66
N SER A 324 1.22 10.21 13.74
CA SER A 324 1.79 10.25 15.10
C SER A 324 2.97 9.30 15.28
N LEU A 325 3.01 8.21 14.50
CA LEU A 325 4.10 7.23 14.51
C LEU A 325 5.34 7.71 13.74
N ILE A 326 5.20 8.75 12.92
CA ILE A 326 6.34 9.38 12.22
C ILE A 326 7.11 10.25 13.22
N SER A 327 8.42 10.01 13.34
CA SER A 327 9.26 10.78 14.27
C SER A 327 9.19 12.29 14.01
N GLU A 328 9.30 13.11 15.06
CA GLU A 328 9.26 14.58 14.93
C GLU A 328 10.33 15.10 13.96
N SER A 329 11.54 14.55 14.01
CA SER A 329 12.64 14.91 13.09
C SER A 329 12.36 14.51 11.64
N SER A 330 11.66 13.40 11.40
CA SER A 330 11.17 13.00 10.07
C SER A 330 10.04 13.92 9.60
N ARG A 331 9.14 14.34 10.49
CA ARG A 331 8.05 15.27 10.16
C ARG A 331 8.59 16.64 9.75
N ARG A 332 9.46 17.25 10.55
CA ARG A 332 10.06 18.57 10.26
C ARG A 332 10.79 18.60 8.90
N ARG A 333 11.59 17.58 8.61
CA ARG A 333 12.33 17.48 7.33
C ARG A 333 11.44 17.30 6.11
N ARG A 334 10.26 16.69 6.29
CA ARG A 334 9.25 16.54 5.23
C ARG A 334 8.32 17.76 5.12
N GLY A 335 8.51 18.80 5.94
CA GLY A 335 7.58 19.92 6.02
C GLY A 335 6.22 19.54 6.60
N LEU A 336 6.15 18.46 7.39
CA LEU A 336 4.94 17.96 8.05
C LEU A 336 4.76 18.58 9.44
N GLU A 337 5.26 19.80 9.67
CA GLU A 337 5.19 20.47 10.98
C GLU A 337 3.75 20.80 11.37
N HIS A 338 2.92 21.05 10.35
CA HIS A 338 1.49 21.26 10.46
C HIS A 338 0.77 20.44 9.39
N ILE A 339 -0.13 19.56 9.83
CA ILE A 339 -0.95 18.73 8.94
C ILE A 339 -2.39 19.20 9.10
N TYR A 340 -2.97 19.66 8.00
CA TYR A 340 -4.34 20.14 7.94
C TYR A 340 -5.15 19.11 7.16
N LEU A 341 -6.07 18.45 7.84
CA LEU A 341 -7.13 17.72 7.14
C LEU A 341 -8.19 18.74 6.78
N ARG A 342 -8.29 19.06 5.49
CA ARG A 342 -9.28 19.93 4.90
C ARG A 342 -10.38 19.09 4.29
N LEU A 343 -11.49 18.93 4.99
CA LEU A 343 -12.67 18.26 4.43
C LEU A 343 -13.50 19.30 3.68
N SER A 344 -13.76 19.08 2.39
CA SER A 344 -14.54 19.96 1.53
C SER A 344 -15.73 19.21 0.94
N GLY A 345 -16.94 19.73 1.12
CA GLY A 345 -18.14 19.13 0.53
C GLY A 345 -19.20 20.15 0.17
N LYS A 346 -20.16 19.75 -0.67
CA LYS A 346 -21.36 20.56 -0.92
C LYS A 346 -22.33 20.32 0.24
N ALA A 347 -22.76 21.39 0.88
CA ALA A 347 -23.81 21.30 1.89
C ALA A 347 -25.16 21.04 1.20
N GLU A 348 -25.91 20.02 1.62
CA GLU A 348 -27.26 19.77 1.12
C GLU A 348 -28.24 20.90 1.50
N VAL A 349 -27.89 21.67 2.54
CA VAL A 349 -28.68 22.80 3.06
C VAL A 349 -27.76 24.03 3.16
N PRO A 350 -28.19 25.23 2.75
CA PRO A 350 -27.41 26.46 2.93
C PRO A 350 -27.10 26.67 4.42
N VAL A 351 -25.83 26.57 4.80
CA VAL A 351 -25.39 26.82 6.18
C VAL A 351 -25.02 28.30 6.30
N CYS A 352 -25.69 29.04 7.19
CA CYS A 352 -25.43 30.47 7.37
C CYS A 352 -24.17 30.69 8.23
N LYS A 353 -23.41 31.78 8.01
CA LYS A 353 -22.24 32.20 8.83
C LYS A 353 -22.45 32.13 10.36
N GLY A 354 -23.67 32.37 10.84
CA GLY A 354 -24.03 32.27 12.27
C GLY A 354 -24.08 30.82 12.79
N GLN A 355 -24.53 29.88 11.96
CA GLN A 355 -24.54 28.45 12.30
C GLN A 355 -23.10 27.90 12.31
N LEU A 356 -22.27 28.28 11.35
CA LEU A 356 -20.84 27.90 11.32
C LEU A 356 -20.09 28.39 12.56
N LYS A 357 -20.34 29.62 13.03
CA LYS A 357 -19.78 30.13 14.28
C LYS A 357 -20.23 29.33 15.51
N CYS A 358 -21.53 29.04 15.64
CA CYS A 358 -22.05 28.21 16.73
C CYS A 358 -21.45 26.79 16.72
N LEU A 359 -21.31 26.20 15.53
CA LEU A 359 -20.67 24.91 15.33
C LEU A 359 -19.19 24.96 15.73
N SER A 360 -18.43 25.94 15.22
CA SER A 360 -17.01 26.17 15.56
C SER A 360 -16.76 26.37 17.06
N SER A 361 -17.71 26.96 17.79
CA SER A 361 -17.62 27.14 19.24
C SER A 361 -18.03 25.90 20.05
N GLY A 362 -18.73 24.95 19.44
CA GLY A 362 -19.14 23.68 20.04
C GLY A 362 -18.18 22.53 19.79
N PHE A 363 -17.26 22.65 18.82
CA PHE A 363 -16.17 21.69 18.65
C PHE A 363 -15.12 21.84 19.72
N ALA A 364 -14.48 20.74 20.07
CA ALA A 364 -13.30 20.78 20.91
C ALA A 364 -12.17 21.57 20.21
N ARG A 365 -11.22 22.06 21.02
CA ARG A 365 -10.10 22.88 20.57
C ARG A 365 -9.41 22.21 19.38
N GLY A 366 -9.60 22.76 18.18
CA GLY A 366 -8.87 22.32 17.00
C GLY A 366 -9.64 22.24 15.68
N VAL A 367 -10.97 22.10 15.71
CA VAL A 367 -11.79 22.14 14.48
C VAL A 367 -12.17 23.58 14.15
N ARG A 368 -11.79 24.08 12.96
CA ARG A 368 -12.33 25.34 12.44
C ARG A 368 -13.16 25.09 11.20
N LEU A 369 -14.39 25.59 11.19
CA LEU A 369 -15.24 25.57 10.01
C LEU A 369 -15.19 26.93 9.31
N HIS A 370 -14.92 26.92 7.99
CA HIS A 370 -14.88 28.12 7.17
C HIS A 370 -15.65 27.91 5.86
N GLU A 371 -16.22 28.98 5.30
CA GLU A 371 -16.78 28.98 3.95
C GLU A 371 -15.62 29.16 2.95
N ASP A 372 -15.56 28.33 1.90
CA ASP A 372 -14.75 28.60 0.71
C ASP A 372 -15.61 28.46 -0.55
N GLY A 373 -16.16 29.58 -1.02
CA GLY A 373 -17.14 29.55 -2.11
C GLY A 373 -18.41 28.78 -1.75
N PRO A 374 -18.87 27.80 -2.57
CA PRO A 374 -20.03 26.96 -2.27
C PRO A 374 -19.72 25.78 -1.32
N GLU A 375 -18.48 25.64 -0.85
CA GLU A 375 -18.02 24.51 -0.06
C GLU A 375 -17.83 24.89 1.42
N ILE A 376 -18.07 23.93 2.31
CA ILE A 376 -17.73 24.06 3.74
C ILE A 376 -16.40 23.35 3.96
N VAL A 377 -15.47 24.06 4.57
CA VAL A 377 -14.14 23.57 4.92
C VAL A 377 -14.10 23.28 6.41
N ALA A 378 -13.83 22.02 6.78
CA ALA A 378 -13.41 21.69 8.14
C ALA A 378 -11.90 21.56 8.20
N ASP A 379 -11.26 22.40 9.01
CA ASP A 379 -9.83 22.38 9.31
C ASP A 379 -9.62 21.70 10.68
N LEU A 380 -9.00 20.52 10.68
CA LEU A 380 -8.74 19.73 11.88
C LEU A 380 -7.31 19.98 12.38
N THR A 381 -7.04 21.20 12.86
CA THR A 381 -5.77 21.52 13.53
C THR A 381 -5.74 20.94 14.95
N THR A 382 -4.81 20.03 15.27
CA THR A 382 -4.49 19.63 16.66
C THR A 382 -5.66 19.06 17.48
N LEU A 383 -6.29 17.97 17.03
CA LEU A 383 -7.34 17.29 17.81
C LEU A 383 -6.77 16.19 18.72
N GLY A 384 -7.41 16.00 19.88
CA GLY A 384 -7.32 14.76 20.66
C GLY A 384 -8.35 13.73 20.21
N ASP A 385 -8.15 12.45 20.55
CA ASP A 385 -8.92 11.30 20.04
C ASP A 385 -10.45 11.41 20.21
N SER A 386 -10.93 12.03 21.31
CA SER A 386 -12.37 12.24 21.58
C SER A 386 -13.04 13.23 20.62
N ASP A 387 -12.24 14.13 20.07
CA ASP A 387 -12.69 15.30 19.34
C ASP A 387 -12.86 14.99 17.86
N VAL A 388 -12.02 14.08 17.34
CA VAL A 388 -12.06 13.54 15.97
C VAL A 388 -13.37 12.77 15.72
N GLN A 389 -13.76 11.90 16.65
CA GLN A 389 -14.97 11.08 16.51
C GLN A 389 -16.27 11.90 16.57
N THR A 390 -16.26 13.00 17.34
CA THR A 390 -17.42 13.89 17.45
C THR A 390 -17.53 14.80 16.22
N ALA A 391 -16.38 15.30 15.72
CA ALA A 391 -16.32 16.11 14.50
C ALA A 391 -16.78 15.33 13.27
N GLY A 392 -16.29 14.10 13.11
CA GLY A 392 -16.61 13.26 11.96
C GLY A 392 -18.11 12.92 11.83
N LYS A 393 -18.75 12.47 12.92
CA LYS A 393 -20.19 12.13 12.93
C LYS A 393 -21.07 13.29 12.46
N TYR A 394 -20.68 14.52 12.79
CA TYR A 394 -21.43 15.72 12.45
C TYR A 394 -21.11 16.20 11.02
N ILE A 395 -19.86 16.07 10.57
CA ILE A 395 -19.43 16.39 9.19
C ILE A 395 -20.12 15.47 8.16
N ASN A 396 -20.25 14.18 8.46
CA ASN A 396 -21.02 13.22 7.63
C ASN A 396 -22.51 13.57 7.49
N SER A 397 -23.07 14.35 8.43
CA SER A 397 -24.48 14.75 8.41
C SER A 397 -24.74 16.06 7.67
N LEU A 398 -23.69 16.82 7.35
CA LEU A 398 -23.79 18.18 6.80
C LEU A 398 -23.27 18.31 5.37
N LEU A 399 -22.43 17.38 4.91
CA LEU A 399 -21.72 17.50 3.64
C LEU A 399 -21.88 16.25 2.78
N ASP A 400 -22.18 16.46 1.49
CA ASP A 400 -21.88 15.50 0.44
C ASP A 400 -20.36 15.50 0.23
N LEU A 401 -19.68 14.61 0.97
CA LEU A 401 -18.21 14.52 1.09
C LEU A 401 -17.59 13.87 -0.13
N SER A 402 -17.74 14.54 -1.26
CA SER A 402 -17.12 14.17 -2.52
C SER A 402 -15.64 14.55 -2.59
N ARG A 403 -15.03 15.22 -1.58
CA ARG A 403 -13.60 15.63 -1.57
C ARG A 403 -12.97 15.74 -0.17
N ILE A 404 -11.91 14.98 0.09
CA ILE A 404 -10.99 15.12 1.24
C ILE A 404 -9.68 15.73 0.71
N GLU A 405 -9.41 17.00 1.02
CA GLU A 405 -8.09 17.58 0.78
C GLU A 405 -7.21 17.41 2.03
N ILE A 406 -6.03 16.79 1.88
CA ILE A 406 -5.01 16.73 2.92
C ILE A 406 -3.94 17.77 2.55
N ASN A 407 -3.92 18.89 3.26
CA ASN A 407 -2.95 19.95 3.05
C ASN A 407 -1.81 19.82 4.05
N ILE A 408 -0.59 19.74 3.53
CA ILE A 408 0.64 19.73 4.30
C ILE A 408 1.39 20.99 3.91
N LEU A 409 1.48 21.92 4.85
CA LEU A 409 2.10 23.22 4.59
C LEU A 409 3.57 23.16 4.97
N GLN A 410 4.45 23.46 4.00
CA GLN A 410 5.81 23.90 4.28
C GLN A 410 5.75 25.35 4.74
N ASP A 411 6.34 25.64 5.89
CA ASP A 411 6.45 27.01 6.37
C ASP A 411 7.40 27.79 5.44
N SER A 412 6.82 28.64 4.59
CA SER A 412 7.55 29.73 3.94
C SER A 412 6.68 30.98 3.91
N GLU A 413 7.10 31.96 4.72
CA GLU A 413 6.71 33.38 4.72
C GLU A 413 5.35 33.79 5.33
N SER A 414 5.45 34.13 6.63
CA SER A 414 4.85 35.28 7.32
C SER A 414 3.44 35.78 6.96
N HIS A 415 2.56 35.77 7.97
CA HIS A 415 1.81 36.98 8.31
C HIS A 415 2.03 37.36 9.78
N SER A 416 2.68 38.52 9.93
CA SER A 416 2.80 39.32 11.14
C SER A 416 1.46 39.94 11.52
N GLU A 417 1.05 39.81 12.78
CA GLU A 417 0.65 40.96 13.60
C GLU A 417 0.66 40.60 15.10
N CYS A 418 1.08 41.60 15.88
CA CYS A 418 1.48 41.61 17.28
C CYS A 418 0.49 41.01 18.30
N VAL A 419 0.99 40.46 19.42
CA VAL A 419 1.01 41.09 20.77
C VAL A 419 1.98 40.34 21.70
N GLU A 420 2.85 41.08 22.40
CA GLU A 420 3.63 40.67 23.59
C GLU A 420 3.49 41.80 24.66
N PRO A 421 3.81 41.65 25.99
CA PRO A 421 4.11 40.44 26.77
C PRO A 421 3.60 40.41 28.26
N ARG A 422 3.85 39.25 28.94
CA ARG A 422 3.94 38.92 30.41
C ARG A 422 2.63 38.77 31.21
N VAL A 423 2.44 37.72 32.04
CA VAL A 423 3.16 37.39 33.30
C VAL A 423 3.26 35.86 33.58
N GLN A 424 4.35 35.46 34.25
CA GLN A 424 4.67 34.12 34.79
C GLN A 424 3.60 33.54 35.75
N ASN A 425 3.39 32.22 35.72
CA ASN A 425 3.67 31.40 36.91
C ASN A 425 3.91 29.91 36.61
N ARG A 426 4.83 29.31 37.38
CA ARG A 426 5.27 27.92 37.33
C ARG A 426 4.29 26.99 38.04
N ARG A 427 4.12 25.77 37.49
CA ARG A 427 3.96 24.42 38.12
C ARG A 427 3.05 23.60 37.20
N SER A 428 3.52 22.60 36.45
CA SER A 428 3.96 21.32 37.00
C SER A 428 4.56 20.44 35.88
N SER A 429 5.89 20.30 35.84
CA SER A 429 6.58 19.38 34.91
C SER A 429 7.68 18.53 35.58
N ARG A 430 7.70 18.43 36.91
CA ARG A 430 8.80 17.78 37.65
C ARG A 430 8.47 16.43 38.30
N PHE A 431 7.33 15.83 37.96
CA PHE A 431 6.93 14.51 38.46
C PHE A 431 7.08 13.41 37.40
N ILE A 432 6.56 13.62 36.19
CA ILE A 432 6.61 12.64 35.08
C ILE A 432 8.05 12.42 34.57
N GLY A 433 8.84 13.49 34.40
CA GLY A 433 10.22 13.39 33.92
C GLY A 433 11.23 12.80 34.92
N ARG A 434 10.86 12.67 36.21
CA ARG A 434 11.65 11.96 37.23
C ARG A 434 11.25 10.49 37.30
N LEU A 435 9.96 10.19 37.18
CA LEU A 435 9.44 8.82 37.14
C LEU A 435 10.00 8.05 35.93
N ILE A 436 10.03 8.67 34.74
CA ILE A 436 10.57 8.05 33.51
C ILE A 436 12.07 7.74 33.63
N ARG A 437 12.86 8.67 34.20
CA ARG A 437 14.31 8.48 34.38
C ARG A 437 14.64 7.42 35.42
N GLN A 438 13.89 7.37 36.53
CA GLN A 438 14.11 6.36 37.58
C GLN A 438 13.71 4.95 37.12
N THR A 439 12.66 4.83 36.29
CA THR A 439 12.27 3.54 35.69
C THR A 439 13.28 3.06 34.65
N ALA A 440 13.82 3.97 33.83
CA ALA A 440 14.86 3.64 32.84
C ALA A 440 16.18 3.19 33.49
N ASP A 441 16.64 3.86 34.55
CA ASP A 441 17.86 3.48 35.28
C ASP A 441 17.70 2.18 36.07
N ALA A 442 16.50 1.88 36.55
CA ALA A 442 16.19 0.61 37.23
C ALA A 442 16.20 -0.57 36.25
N LEU A 443 15.63 -0.39 35.05
CA LEU A 443 15.65 -1.41 33.99
C LEU A 443 17.06 -1.69 33.48
N ALA A 444 17.87 -0.64 33.27
CA ALA A 444 19.25 -0.76 32.79
C ALA A 444 20.19 -1.46 33.79
N LYS A 445 19.90 -1.36 35.10
CA LYS A 445 20.63 -2.11 36.15
C LYS A 445 20.18 -3.56 36.27
N LEU A 446 18.91 -3.86 35.99
CA LEU A 446 18.39 -5.24 35.99
C LEU A 446 18.96 -6.06 34.83
N LEU A 447 19.09 -5.44 33.65
CA LEU A 447 19.58 -6.06 32.42
C LEU A 447 21.11 -6.26 32.36
N LYS A 448 21.86 -5.79 33.35
CA LYS A 448 23.32 -6.04 33.49
C LYS A 448 23.66 -7.21 34.42
N LYS A 449 22.66 -7.87 35.01
CA LYS A 449 22.82 -9.03 35.91
C LYS A 449 22.29 -10.34 35.31
N VAL A 450 21.75 -10.30 34.10
CA VAL A 450 21.49 -11.45 33.21
C VAL A 450 22.53 -11.34 32.10
#